data_AF-A0A2G4GR10-F1
#
_entry.id   AF-A0A2G4GR10-F1
#
_cell.length_a   1.000
_cell.length_b   1.000
_cell.length_c   1.000
_cell.angle_alpha   90.00
_cell.angle_beta   90.00
_cell.angle_gamma   90.00
#
_symmetry.space_group_name_H-M   'P 1'
#
loop_
_entity.id
_entity.type
_entity.pdbx_description
1 polymer ?
#
loop_
_entity_poly.entity_id
_entity_poly.type
_entity_poly.pdbx_seq_one_letter_code
_entity_poly.pdbx_strand_id
1 'polypeptide(L)'
;MVPGTTLPGETAAPALGGAVVDCIIGSARPANAARIAVSALAPMMALRRKSRRPAVNVGTAPVTGACVDSEAAGDGCSMSFVYRLAADRLRAHGHSVVRTLMHVEHLRTPTPDEIRTMTTLRDGEVRLGQRVGIVGPEGQTPAGTQVVLVGIPEDIGVRANLGRAGARRMWRAFLPRFLNMQSNTFLDGATVAIAGCIDVRDLNKAAKGIDATVGGPRARAEALVTLREMVSEIDRRVASVIEALRRSGVVPIVIGGGHNNAYGILAGCARASGQSLGCVNIDLHADLRPCEGRHSGNAFTYARADGHLDRYAVVGMSEAWATQSIITAIESDPRTAAFTFESMLRGGVTPLRMAELAAAHVAGSKATLELDLDAVAQAPASAAAASGFSGAEFRSMATMLANTVQLQAAHIAEGAPGNGAWPTEMLAKLVAELTRDIATTTLRSPRV
;
A
#
# COMPACT_ATOMS: atom_id res chain seq x y z
N MET A 1 43.21 35.60 -6.16
CA MET A 1 44.06 36.37 -5.22
C MET A 1 43.23 36.71 -4.00
N VAL A 2 43.84 36.79 -2.81
CA VAL A 2 43.23 37.16 -1.52
C VAL A 2 44.21 38.14 -0.85
N PRO A 3 43.71 39.21 -0.20
CA PRO A 3 43.78 39.26 1.28
C PRO A 3 42.48 39.81 1.91
N GLY A 4 42.18 39.61 3.20
CA GLY A 4 42.83 38.74 4.19
C GLY A 4 43.39 39.47 5.43
N THR A 5 42.54 39.73 6.42
CA THR A 5 42.83 40.18 7.81
C THR A 5 41.54 40.08 8.65
N THR A 6 41.49 39.94 9.98
CA THR A 6 42.17 39.06 10.98
C THR A 6 41.43 39.21 12.33
N LEU A 7 41.30 38.14 13.14
CA LEU A 7 40.80 38.21 14.54
C LEU A 7 41.97 38.45 15.52
N PRO A 8 41.72 38.94 16.75
CA PRO A 8 41.44 38.09 17.93
C PRO A 8 40.33 38.68 18.85
N GLY A 9 39.90 38.09 19.97
CA GLY A 9 40.16 36.78 20.58
C GLY A 9 39.71 36.73 22.06
N GLU A 10 39.27 35.54 22.51
CA GLU A 10 39.12 35.05 23.91
C GLU A 10 38.38 35.87 24.99
N THR A 11 37.44 35.21 25.70
CA THR A 11 37.56 34.90 27.14
C THR A 11 36.43 33.95 27.57
N ALA A 12 36.66 33.12 28.59
CA ALA A 12 35.64 32.20 29.14
C ALA A 12 35.85 31.94 30.64
N ALA A 13 34.79 32.05 31.44
CA ALA A 13 34.73 31.60 32.84
C ALA A 13 33.27 31.44 33.31
N PRO A 14 32.91 30.43 34.14
CA PRO A 14 31.55 30.21 34.63
C PRO A 14 31.34 30.60 36.11
N ALA A 15 30.06 30.77 36.50
CA ALA A 15 29.56 30.81 37.88
C ALA A 15 28.30 29.89 37.94
N LEU A 16 28.15 28.96 38.88
CA LEU A 16 27.83 29.13 40.32
C LEU A 16 26.52 29.94 40.52
N GLY A 17 25.50 29.47 41.25
CA GLY A 17 25.32 28.20 41.97
C GLY A 17 24.39 28.37 43.19
N GLY A 18 23.34 27.55 43.31
CA GLY A 18 22.45 27.43 44.47
C GLY A 18 21.41 26.31 44.20
N ALA A 19 21.20 25.28 45.01
CA ALA A 19 20.95 25.19 46.47
C ALA A 19 19.53 25.69 46.84
N VAL A 20 18.67 24.94 47.55
CA VAL A 20 18.78 23.59 48.19
C VAL A 20 17.61 22.67 47.70
N VAL A 21 17.14 21.54 48.25
CA VAL A 21 17.11 20.93 49.62
C VAL A 21 17.18 19.38 49.50
N ASP A 22 17.31 18.71 50.65
CA ASP A 22 17.32 17.26 50.94
C ASP A 22 16.11 16.47 50.38
N CYS A 23 16.09 15.12 50.30
CA CYS A 23 16.38 14.17 51.39
C CYS A 23 16.68 12.72 50.94
N ILE A 24 17.42 11.96 51.77
CA ILE A 24 17.86 10.57 51.51
C ILE A 24 17.29 9.59 52.55
N ILE A 25 16.29 8.80 52.13
CA ILE A 25 15.86 7.51 52.72
C ILE A 25 15.38 6.63 51.54
N GLY A 26 15.64 5.32 51.44
CA GLY A 26 16.38 4.41 52.31
C GLY A 26 16.53 3.02 51.66
N SER A 27 16.58 1.94 52.46
CA SER A 27 16.79 0.56 52.00
C SER A 27 15.67 -0.41 52.40
N ALA A 28 15.30 -1.34 51.49
CA ALA A 28 14.91 -2.74 51.82
C ALA A 28 14.56 -3.57 50.56
N ARG A 29 14.89 -4.87 50.61
CA ARG A 29 14.07 -5.94 49.99
C ARG A 29 13.37 -6.70 51.14
N PRO A 30 12.22 -7.32 50.89
CA PRO A 30 12.24 -8.78 50.79
C PRO A 30 11.37 -9.32 49.64
N ALA A 31 11.40 -10.64 49.44
CA ALA A 31 10.54 -11.34 48.49
C ALA A 31 9.42 -12.09 49.22
N ASN A 32 8.28 -12.28 48.56
CA ASN A 32 7.56 -13.56 48.63
C ASN A 32 6.60 -13.75 47.44
N ALA A 33 6.13 -14.97 47.24
CA ALA A 33 5.41 -15.39 46.03
C ALA A 33 3.90 -15.61 46.26
N ALA A 34 3.13 -15.55 45.17
CA ALA A 34 1.78 -16.11 45.09
C ALA A 34 1.60 -16.83 43.75
N ARG A 35 1.45 -18.16 43.78
CA ARG A 35 0.91 -18.96 42.67
C ARG A 35 -0.60 -19.07 42.88
N ILE A 36 -1.38 -19.05 41.79
CA ILE A 36 -2.76 -19.54 41.80
C ILE A 36 -2.91 -20.55 40.67
N ALA A 37 -3.38 -21.75 41.03
CA ALA A 37 -3.78 -22.80 40.10
C ALA A 37 -4.90 -23.63 40.77
N VAL A 38 -5.98 -23.89 40.03
CA VAL A 38 -7.17 -24.66 40.46
C VAL A 38 -7.53 -25.51 39.23
N SER A 39 -6.95 -26.71 39.08
CA SER A 39 -7.37 -27.99 39.67
C SER A 39 -8.70 -28.51 39.10
N ALA A 40 -8.63 -29.63 38.38
CA ALA A 40 -9.77 -30.28 37.74
C ALA A 40 -10.59 -31.16 38.70
N LEU A 41 -11.78 -31.59 38.26
CA LEU A 41 -12.48 -32.75 38.79
C LEU A 41 -12.77 -33.77 37.68
N ALA A 42 -12.75 -35.04 38.05
CA ALA A 42 -13.25 -36.18 37.30
C ALA A 42 -13.88 -37.19 38.28
N PRO A 43 -14.77 -38.08 37.83
CA PRO A 43 -14.97 -39.38 38.45
C PRO A 43 -14.67 -40.56 37.50
N MET A 44 -14.77 -41.78 38.03
CA MET A 44 -14.16 -43.02 37.51
C MET A 44 -15.13 -43.97 36.76
N MET A 45 -14.57 -45.11 36.31
CA MET A 45 -15.18 -46.42 35.99
C MET A 45 -15.57 -46.70 34.52
N ALA A 46 -15.53 -47.96 34.00
CA ALA A 46 -14.74 -49.16 34.36
C ALA A 46 -14.84 -50.30 33.30
N LEU A 47 -13.79 -51.13 33.20
CA LEU A 47 -13.76 -52.56 32.77
C LEU A 47 -14.37 -53.07 31.42
N ARG A 48 -13.48 -53.64 30.57
CA ARG A 48 -13.59 -54.93 29.82
C ARG A 48 -14.70 -55.03 28.70
N ARG A 49 -14.71 -56.00 27.75
CA ARG A 49 -14.00 -57.29 27.55
C ARG A 49 -13.86 -57.67 26.04
N LYS A 50 -13.18 -58.78 25.71
CA LYS A 50 -12.89 -59.30 24.34
C LYS A 50 -13.95 -60.27 23.77
N SER A 51 -14.22 -60.26 22.46
CA SER A 51 -14.58 -61.42 21.58
C SER A 51 -14.99 -60.96 20.16
N ARG A 52 -14.91 -61.72 19.05
CA ARG A 52 -14.08 -62.87 18.56
C ARG A 52 -14.33 -62.99 17.02
N ARG A 53 -13.38 -63.57 16.28
CA ARG A 53 -13.53 -64.08 14.88
C ARG A 53 -14.47 -65.34 14.84
N PRO A 54 -14.98 -65.86 13.69
CA PRO A 54 -14.25 -66.07 12.42
C PRO A 54 -15.03 -65.94 11.08
N ALA A 55 -14.37 -66.35 10.00
CA ALA A 55 -14.69 -66.13 8.59
C ALA A 55 -15.43 -67.30 7.89
N VAL A 56 -15.85 -67.05 6.63
CA VAL A 56 -15.99 -68.03 5.54
C VAL A 56 -15.31 -67.45 4.28
N ASN A 57 -14.79 -68.28 3.37
CA ASN A 57 -13.93 -67.87 2.24
C ASN A 57 -14.01 -68.86 1.06
N VAL A 58 -14.42 -68.43 -0.13
CA VAL A 58 -14.24 -69.16 -1.42
C VAL A 58 -14.21 -68.18 -2.61
N GLY A 59 -13.13 -68.21 -3.42
CA GLY A 59 -13.09 -68.08 -4.90
C GLY A 59 -13.54 -66.78 -5.59
N THR A 60 -12.97 -66.35 -6.73
CA THR A 60 -11.80 -66.81 -7.52
C THR A 60 -11.21 -65.62 -8.31
N ALA A 61 -9.88 -65.57 -8.49
CA ALA A 61 -9.16 -64.62 -9.36
C ALA A 61 -8.88 -65.28 -10.76
N PRO A 62 -8.30 -64.62 -11.80
CA PRO A 62 -7.18 -63.64 -11.83
C PRO A 62 -7.58 -62.31 -12.55
N VAL A 63 -6.73 -61.32 -12.95
CA VAL A 63 -5.30 -61.23 -13.35
C VAL A 63 -4.74 -59.82 -12.99
N THR A 64 -3.44 -59.70 -12.67
CA THR A 64 -2.53 -58.50 -12.54
C THR A 64 -3.14 -57.08 -12.35
N GLY A 65 -2.70 -56.22 -11.43
CA GLY A 65 -1.39 -56.13 -10.73
C GLY A 65 -0.46 -55.11 -11.41
N ALA A 66 0.09 -54.07 -10.76
CA ALA A 66 -0.09 -53.64 -9.37
C ALA A 66 0.10 -52.11 -9.23
N CYS A 67 -0.56 -51.50 -8.24
CA CYS A 67 -0.27 -50.14 -7.75
C CYS A 67 0.37 -50.25 -6.35
N VAL A 68 1.11 -49.22 -5.94
CA VAL A 68 1.82 -49.18 -4.65
C VAL A 68 1.16 -48.15 -3.71
N ASP A 69 1.18 -48.41 -2.41
CA ASP A 69 0.35 -47.71 -1.42
C ASP A 69 0.75 -46.26 -1.13
N SER A 70 -0.25 -45.43 -0.80
CA SER A 70 -0.34 -44.80 0.53
C SER A 70 -1.63 -43.98 0.71
N GLU A 71 -2.55 -44.49 1.54
CA GLU A 71 -3.59 -43.64 2.15
C GLU A 71 -3.06 -43.00 3.44
N ALA A 72 -3.26 -41.70 3.60
CA ALA A 72 -3.11 -40.99 4.87
C ALA A 72 -4.04 -39.75 4.90
N ALA A 73 -5.34 -39.96 5.11
CA ALA A 73 -6.27 -38.86 5.34
C ALA A 73 -5.97 -38.20 6.71
N GLY A 74 -5.84 -36.87 6.73
CA GLY A 74 -5.61 -36.07 7.94
C GLY A 74 -6.56 -34.89 8.02
N ASP A 75 -7.02 -34.58 9.23
CA ASP A 75 -8.10 -33.60 9.46
C ASP A 75 -7.76 -32.17 9.03
N GLY A 76 -8.73 -31.53 8.35
CA GLY A 76 -8.64 -30.17 7.82
C GLY A 76 -9.97 -29.43 7.83
N CYS A 77 -10.78 -29.59 8.89
CA CYS A 77 -12.09 -28.95 9.00
C CYS A 77 -11.96 -27.41 9.04
N SER A 78 -12.17 -26.75 7.90
CA SER A 78 -11.86 -25.33 7.75
C SER A 78 -12.86 -24.40 8.43
N MET A 79 -12.36 -23.27 8.93
CA MET A 79 -13.11 -22.16 9.55
C MET A 79 -14.29 -21.64 8.70
N SER A 80 -14.30 -21.90 7.38
CA SER A 80 -15.39 -21.60 6.44
C SER A 80 -16.77 -22.05 6.96
N PHE A 81 -16.85 -23.23 7.59
CA PHE A 81 -18.14 -23.79 8.00
C PHE A 81 -18.75 -23.08 9.23
N VAL A 82 -17.91 -22.65 10.18
CA VAL A 82 -18.34 -21.96 11.41
C VAL A 82 -18.93 -20.58 11.08
N TYR A 83 -18.31 -19.84 10.16
CA TYR A 83 -18.82 -18.53 9.73
C TYR A 83 -20.17 -18.60 8.99
N ARG A 84 -20.41 -19.64 8.16
CA ARG A 84 -21.71 -19.83 7.51
C ARG A 84 -22.82 -20.11 8.53
N LEU A 85 -22.58 -21.04 9.45
CA LEU A 85 -23.59 -21.42 10.45
C LEU A 85 -23.96 -20.26 11.40
N ALA A 86 -23.03 -19.34 11.66
CA ALA A 86 -23.29 -18.10 12.40
C ALA A 86 -24.12 -17.10 11.58
N ALA A 87 -23.76 -16.88 10.30
CA ALA A 87 -24.45 -15.95 9.42
C ALA A 87 -25.91 -16.36 9.14
N ASP A 88 -26.17 -17.65 8.91
CA ASP A 88 -27.53 -18.13 8.61
C ASP A 88 -28.44 -18.14 9.86
N ARG A 89 -27.89 -18.39 11.06
CA ARG A 89 -28.64 -18.23 12.32
C ARG A 89 -29.04 -16.78 12.60
N LEU A 90 -28.19 -15.82 12.24
CA LEU A 90 -28.48 -14.38 12.35
C LEU A 90 -29.55 -13.90 11.34
N ARG A 91 -29.74 -14.60 10.22
CA ARG A 91 -30.80 -14.30 9.24
C ARG A 91 -32.17 -14.89 9.60
N ALA A 92 -32.19 -15.94 10.41
CA ALA A 92 -33.42 -16.64 10.80
C ALA A 92 -34.28 -15.92 11.86
N HIS A 93 -33.72 -14.90 12.54
CA HIS A 93 -34.43 -14.09 13.52
C HIS A 93 -34.41 -12.63 13.07
N GLY A 94 -35.59 -12.00 12.97
CA GLY A 94 -35.80 -10.69 12.32
C GLY A 94 -35.27 -9.48 13.08
N HIS A 95 -33.99 -9.50 13.49
CA HIS A 95 -33.31 -8.36 14.09
C HIS A 95 -32.81 -7.41 13.00
N SER A 96 -32.97 -6.10 13.26
CA SER A 96 -32.32 -5.05 12.49
C SER A 96 -30.82 -5.34 12.37
N VAL A 97 -30.25 -5.10 11.18
CA VAL A 97 -28.81 -5.27 10.94
C VAL A 97 -28.06 -4.17 11.70
N VAL A 98 -27.78 -4.45 12.98
CA VAL A 98 -26.77 -3.74 13.75
C VAL A 98 -25.46 -3.98 13.03
N ARG A 99 -25.06 -2.99 12.23
CA ARG A 99 -23.85 -2.97 11.43
C ARG A 99 -22.67 -2.93 12.41
N THR A 100 -22.19 -4.09 12.84
CA THR A 100 -21.06 -4.22 13.78
C THR A 100 -19.89 -3.41 13.26
N LEU A 101 -19.65 -2.27 13.90
CA LEU A 101 -18.61 -1.33 13.49
C LEU A 101 -17.26 -1.97 13.81
N MET A 102 -16.59 -2.44 12.76
CA MET A 102 -15.24 -2.97 12.87
C MET A 102 -14.27 -1.82 12.65
N HIS A 103 -13.46 -1.53 13.68
CA HIS A 103 -12.31 -0.65 13.58
C HIS A 103 -11.44 -1.07 12.38
N VAL A 104 -11.09 -0.14 11.49
CA VAL A 104 -10.23 -0.46 10.35
C VAL A 104 -8.80 -0.57 10.85
N GLU A 105 -8.37 -1.81 11.07
CA GLU A 105 -7.04 -2.11 11.60
C GLU A 105 -5.95 -1.50 10.72
N HIS A 106 -4.94 -0.91 11.38
CA HIS A 106 -3.85 -0.15 10.74
C HIS A 106 -4.27 1.08 9.92
N LEU A 107 -5.48 1.66 10.07
CA LEU A 107 -5.77 3.01 9.56
C LEU A 107 -5.60 4.07 10.66
N ARG A 108 -4.64 4.99 10.51
CA ARG A 108 -4.53 6.18 11.38
C ARG A 108 -5.24 7.37 10.73
N THR A 109 -6.48 7.60 11.15
CA THR A 109 -7.28 8.77 10.77
C THR A 109 -6.70 10.07 11.36
N PRO A 110 -6.82 11.22 10.67
CA PRO A 110 -6.40 12.51 11.22
C PRO A 110 -7.46 13.07 12.17
N THR A 111 -7.04 13.90 13.10
CA THR A 111 -7.94 14.76 13.87
C THR A 111 -8.43 15.96 13.03
N PRO A 112 -9.61 16.54 13.36
CA PRO A 112 -10.02 17.82 12.78
C PRO A 112 -9.01 18.96 13.01
N ASP A 113 -8.18 18.88 14.05
CA ASP A 113 -7.15 19.87 14.34
C ASP A 113 -5.88 19.72 13.49
N GLU A 114 -5.44 18.48 13.21
CA GLU A 114 -4.41 18.20 12.20
C GLU A 114 -4.81 18.79 10.82
N ILE A 115 -6.09 18.72 10.44
CA ILE A 115 -6.57 19.31 9.18
C ILE A 115 -6.60 20.85 9.24
N ARG A 116 -7.11 21.45 10.33
CA ARG A 116 -7.12 22.91 10.52
C ARG A 116 -5.73 23.51 10.50
N THR A 117 -4.80 22.94 11.28
CA THR A 117 -3.42 23.46 11.42
C THR A 117 -2.60 23.37 10.13
N MET A 118 -2.99 22.49 9.19
CA MET A 118 -2.40 22.43 7.85
C MET A 118 -3.08 23.36 6.82
N THR A 119 -4.14 24.09 7.19
CA THR A 119 -4.98 24.88 6.27
C THR A 119 -4.85 26.38 6.56
N THR A 120 -4.28 27.14 5.62
CA THR A 120 -4.15 28.60 5.69
C THR A 120 -5.44 29.28 5.25
N LEU A 121 -6.14 29.89 6.21
CA LEU A 121 -7.31 30.71 5.98
C LEU A 121 -6.93 32.08 5.36
N ARG A 122 -7.82 32.62 4.53
CA ARG A 122 -7.72 33.97 3.95
C ARG A 122 -9.10 34.47 3.58
N ASP A 123 -9.39 35.74 3.84
CA ASP A 123 -10.70 36.33 3.57
C ASP A 123 -11.05 36.28 2.08
N GLY A 124 -12.32 35.97 1.78
CA GLY A 124 -12.82 35.80 0.41
C GLY A 124 -12.45 34.47 -0.26
N GLU A 125 -11.70 33.58 0.40
CA GLU A 125 -11.30 32.28 -0.15
C GLU A 125 -11.95 31.10 0.61
N VAL A 126 -12.10 29.96 -0.06
CA VAL A 126 -12.54 28.70 0.56
C VAL A 126 -11.57 27.61 0.14
N ARG A 127 -10.70 27.18 1.06
CA ARG A 127 -9.75 26.08 0.84
C ARG A 127 -10.42 24.72 0.95
N LEU A 128 -9.87 23.70 0.27
CA LEU A 128 -10.33 22.31 0.42
C LEU A 128 -10.27 21.86 1.89
N GLY A 129 -9.25 22.26 2.65
CA GLY A 129 -9.14 21.97 4.08
C GLY A 129 -10.23 22.53 4.99
N GLN A 130 -11.05 23.48 4.50
CA GLN A 130 -12.25 23.97 5.20
C GLN A 130 -13.51 23.14 4.87
N ARG A 131 -13.43 22.22 3.90
CA ARG A 131 -14.57 21.53 3.28
C ARG A 131 -14.44 20.00 3.27
N VAL A 132 -13.23 19.44 3.28
CA VAL A 132 -13.01 17.99 3.26
C VAL A 132 -13.61 17.28 4.46
N GLY A 133 -14.19 16.12 4.21
CA GLY A 133 -14.55 15.17 5.25
C GLY A 133 -13.33 14.56 5.92
N ILE A 134 -13.56 13.87 7.03
CA ILE A 134 -12.59 12.97 7.67
C ILE A 134 -13.27 11.60 7.79
N VAL A 135 -12.58 10.54 7.40
CA VAL A 135 -13.08 9.17 7.60
C VAL A 135 -12.90 8.81 9.08
N GLY A 136 -13.93 8.21 9.69
CA GLY A 136 -13.85 7.75 11.07
C GLY A 136 -13.02 6.47 11.25
N PRO A 137 -12.72 6.07 12.50
CA PRO A 137 -11.83 4.94 12.81
C PRO A 137 -12.39 3.57 12.39
N GLU A 138 -13.68 3.47 12.07
CA GLU A 138 -14.37 2.27 11.61
C GLU A 138 -14.62 2.32 10.09
N GLY A 139 -13.88 3.17 9.37
CA GLY A 139 -13.98 3.35 7.92
C GLY A 139 -15.21 4.12 7.45
N GLN A 140 -15.98 4.72 8.37
CA GLN A 140 -17.18 5.48 8.03
C GLN A 140 -16.83 6.78 7.30
N THR A 141 -17.30 6.91 6.06
CA THR A 141 -17.12 8.10 5.23
C THR A 141 -18.28 9.08 5.40
N PRO A 142 -18.03 10.40 5.52
CA PRO A 142 -19.08 11.41 5.55
C PRO A 142 -20.02 11.34 4.34
N ALA A 143 -21.29 11.68 4.52
CA ALA A 143 -22.28 11.69 3.44
C ALA A 143 -21.86 12.62 2.30
N GLY A 144 -22.00 12.18 1.05
CA GLY A 144 -21.53 12.89 -0.13
C GLY A 144 -20.05 12.65 -0.49
N THR A 145 -19.26 11.98 0.36
CA THR A 145 -17.90 11.54 0.00
C THR A 145 -17.97 10.60 -1.20
N GLN A 146 -17.17 10.90 -2.22
CA GLN A 146 -16.98 10.03 -3.39
C GLN A 146 -15.54 9.55 -3.52
N VAL A 147 -14.58 10.36 -3.07
CA VAL A 147 -13.14 10.10 -3.12
C VAL A 147 -12.55 10.18 -1.71
N VAL A 148 -11.61 9.30 -1.38
CA VAL A 148 -10.86 9.35 -0.12
C VAL A 148 -9.36 9.43 -0.35
N LEU A 149 -8.66 10.24 0.44
CA LEU A 149 -7.21 10.38 0.36
C LEU A 149 -6.52 9.62 1.50
N VAL A 150 -5.62 8.70 1.14
CA VAL A 150 -4.89 7.86 2.10
C VAL A 150 -3.39 7.84 1.79
N GLY A 151 -2.54 8.11 2.79
CA GLY A 151 -1.09 8.05 2.65
C GLY A 151 -0.49 6.70 3.06
N ILE A 152 0.60 6.30 2.43
CA ILE A 152 1.43 5.16 2.88
C ILE A 152 2.85 5.68 3.21
N PRO A 153 3.14 6.04 4.48
CA PRO A 153 4.42 6.63 4.85
C PRO A 153 5.51 5.57 5.08
N GLU A 154 5.89 4.82 4.03
CA GLU A 154 6.98 3.84 4.05
C GLU A 154 7.99 4.03 2.89
N ASP A 155 9.19 3.47 3.05
CA ASP A 155 10.19 3.33 1.99
C ASP A 155 10.95 1.99 2.10
N ILE A 156 10.34 1.02 2.77
CA ILE A 156 10.87 -0.32 3.04
C ILE A 156 10.87 -1.14 1.75
N GLY A 157 9.80 -1.09 0.94
CA GLY A 157 9.75 -1.82 -0.33
C GLY A 157 10.69 -1.26 -1.40
N VAL A 158 10.93 0.06 -1.37
CA VAL A 158 12.01 0.71 -2.13
C VAL A 158 13.37 0.11 -1.77
N ARG A 159 13.68 0.02 -0.47
CA ARG A 159 14.95 -0.51 0.05
C ARG A 159 15.10 -2.03 -0.15
N ALA A 160 14.00 -2.78 -0.13
CA ALA A 160 13.96 -4.21 -0.48
C ALA A 160 14.27 -4.49 -1.97
N ASN A 161 14.15 -3.46 -2.82
CA ASN A 161 14.55 -3.41 -4.23
C ASN A 161 15.92 -2.69 -4.42
N LEU A 162 16.70 -2.53 -3.35
CA LEU A 162 17.98 -1.79 -3.32
C LEU A 162 17.91 -0.29 -3.69
N GLY A 163 16.71 0.29 -3.71
CA GLY A 163 16.46 1.69 -4.06
C GLY A 163 16.75 2.70 -2.94
N ARG A 164 16.71 4.00 -3.30
CA ARG A 164 17.07 5.12 -2.42
C ARG A 164 15.89 5.53 -1.54
N ALA A 165 16.01 5.27 -0.24
CA ALA A 165 15.01 5.60 0.78
C ALA A 165 14.50 7.06 0.69
N GLY A 166 13.19 7.26 0.81
CA GLY A 166 12.60 8.60 0.92
C GLY A 166 11.12 8.75 0.61
N ALA A 167 10.51 7.78 -0.09
CA ALA A 167 9.09 7.82 -0.47
C ALA A 167 8.13 8.06 0.72
N ARG A 168 8.49 7.58 1.92
CA ARG A 168 7.75 7.84 3.18
C ARG A 168 7.51 9.31 3.51
N ARG A 169 8.27 10.22 2.91
CA ARG A 169 8.14 11.67 3.13
C ARG A 169 7.00 12.29 2.32
N MET A 170 6.49 11.63 1.28
CA MET A 170 5.55 12.20 0.32
C MET A 170 4.24 12.65 0.97
N TRP A 171 3.56 11.78 1.72
CA TRP A 171 2.27 12.09 2.36
C TRP A 171 2.31 13.38 3.18
N ARG A 172 3.35 13.56 4.00
CA ARG A 172 3.53 14.73 4.86
C ARG A 172 3.81 16.00 4.08
N ALA A 173 4.52 15.92 2.95
CA ALA A 173 4.79 17.06 2.09
C ALA A 173 3.55 17.44 1.25
N PHE A 174 2.85 16.43 0.73
CA PHE A 174 1.62 16.53 -0.08
C PHE A 174 0.46 17.19 0.67
N LEU A 175 0.10 16.69 1.86
CA LEU A 175 -1.21 16.97 2.45
C LEU A 175 -1.45 18.49 2.67
N PRO A 176 -0.51 19.29 3.20
CA PRO A 176 -0.68 20.73 3.29
C PRO A 176 -0.76 21.45 1.93
N ARG A 177 -0.22 20.89 0.84
CA ARG A 177 -0.37 21.50 -0.50
C ARG A 177 -1.78 21.26 -1.04
N PHE A 178 -2.32 20.05 -0.89
CA PHE A 178 -3.68 19.72 -1.32
C PHE A 178 -4.75 20.46 -0.50
N LEU A 179 -4.64 20.45 0.84
CA LEU A 179 -5.61 21.14 1.71
C LEU A 179 -5.70 22.66 1.43
N ASN A 180 -4.62 23.28 0.92
CA ASN A 180 -4.58 24.69 0.54
C ASN A 180 -4.94 24.98 -0.93
N MET A 181 -5.42 24.00 -1.71
CA MET A 181 -6.09 24.30 -2.98
C MET A 181 -7.49 24.89 -2.73
N GLN A 182 -8.05 25.59 -3.72
CA GLN A 182 -9.39 26.17 -3.62
C GLN A 182 -10.49 25.11 -3.78
N SER A 183 -11.50 25.17 -2.92
CA SER A 183 -12.78 24.47 -3.05
C SER A 183 -13.72 25.35 -3.88
N ASN A 184 -14.08 24.92 -5.09
CA ASN A 184 -14.84 25.73 -6.04
C ASN A 184 -15.62 24.88 -7.04
N THR A 185 -16.20 25.50 -8.08
CA THR A 185 -17.01 24.83 -9.12
C THR A 185 -16.32 23.67 -9.84
N PHE A 186 -14.99 23.59 -9.80
CA PHE A 186 -14.24 22.46 -10.37
C PHE A 186 -14.09 21.28 -9.41
N LEU A 187 -14.00 21.55 -8.10
CA LEU A 187 -13.89 20.54 -7.03
C LEU A 187 -14.41 21.14 -5.72
N ASP A 188 -15.54 20.65 -5.22
CA ASP A 188 -15.99 20.93 -3.85
C ASP A 188 -15.35 19.93 -2.89
N GLY A 189 -14.62 20.44 -1.89
CA GLY A 189 -13.97 19.63 -0.86
C GLY A 189 -14.94 18.71 -0.12
N ALA A 190 -16.24 19.06 -0.01
CA ALA A 190 -17.23 18.20 0.65
C ALA A 190 -17.45 16.83 -0.03
N THR A 191 -16.99 16.67 -1.28
CA THR A 191 -17.02 15.39 -2.01
C THR A 191 -15.78 14.51 -1.77
N VAL A 192 -14.79 15.01 -1.04
CA VAL A 192 -13.52 14.36 -0.72
C VAL A 192 -13.36 14.23 0.78
N ALA A 193 -12.90 13.08 1.28
CA ALA A 193 -12.55 12.92 2.70
C ALA A 193 -11.11 12.46 2.89
N ILE A 194 -10.47 12.90 3.97
CA ILE A 194 -9.15 12.45 4.36
C ILE A 194 -9.29 11.19 5.22
N ALA A 195 -8.81 10.05 4.71
CA ALA A 195 -8.75 8.80 5.47
C ALA A 195 -7.56 8.79 6.44
N GLY A 196 -6.51 9.56 6.16
CA GLY A 196 -5.30 9.64 6.97
C GLY A 196 -4.18 8.81 6.35
N CYS A 197 -3.53 7.96 7.13
CA CYS A 197 -2.45 7.11 6.63
C CYS A 197 -2.52 5.69 7.18
N ILE A 198 -2.11 4.72 6.35
CA ILE A 198 -1.90 3.34 6.78
C ILE A 198 -0.73 3.33 7.77
N ASP A 199 -0.93 2.69 8.93
CA ASP A 199 0.01 2.73 10.03
C ASP A 199 1.11 1.67 9.87
N VAL A 200 2.30 2.20 9.63
CA VAL A 200 3.56 1.48 9.40
C VAL A 200 4.65 2.02 10.32
N ARG A 201 4.29 2.69 11.42
CA ARG A 201 5.25 3.35 12.34
C ARG A 201 6.12 2.35 13.10
N ASP A 202 5.54 1.20 13.47
CA ASP A 202 6.22 0.03 14.01
C ASP A 202 7.20 -0.57 12.99
N LEU A 203 6.79 -0.76 11.73
CA LEU A 203 7.63 -1.32 10.66
C LEU A 203 8.79 -0.37 10.30
N ASN A 204 8.53 0.93 10.17
CA ASN A 204 9.56 1.96 9.99
C ASN A 204 10.55 2.01 11.17
N LYS A 205 10.09 1.72 12.40
CA LYS A 205 10.94 1.63 13.59
C LYS A 205 11.79 0.35 13.59
N ALA A 206 11.21 -0.80 13.23
CA ALA A 206 11.91 -2.08 13.13
C ALA A 206 12.94 -2.08 12.00
N ALA A 207 12.62 -1.47 10.85
CA ALA A 207 13.52 -1.32 9.71
C ALA A 207 14.65 -0.28 9.94
N LYS A 208 14.73 0.38 11.10
CA LYS A 208 15.74 1.42 11.35
C LYS A 208 17.14 0.81 11.48
N GLY A 209 18.03 1.16 10.54
CA GLY A 209 19.42 0.69 10.52
C GLY A 209 19.64 -0.59 9.70
N ILE A 210 18.57 -1.20 9.16
CA ILE A 210 18.68 -2.30 8.19
C ILE A 210 19.01 -1.70 6.82
N ASP A 211 20.13 -2.09 6.22
CA ASP A 211 20.57 -1.58 4.92
C ASP A 211 21.23 -2.73 4.12
N ALA A 212 20.61 -3.07 2.99
CA ALA A 212 21.03 -4.13 2.10
C ALA A 212 22.26 -3.77 1.22
N THR A 213 22.72 -2.52 1.26
CA THR A 213 23.84 -2.02 0.46
C THR A 213 25.18 -2.06 1.20
N VAL A 214 25.18 -2.19 2.53
CA VAL A 214 26.39 -2.14 3.38
C VAL A 214 26.80 -3.51 3.92
N GLY A 215 28.04 -3.64 4.39
CA GLY A 215 28.57 -4.88 4.97
C GLY A 215 28.90 -5.98 3.96
N GLY A 216 29.22 -7.17 4.47
CA GLY A 216 29.57 -8.34 3.65
C GLY A 216 28.35 -9.05 3.03
N PRO A 217 28.55 -9.96 2.06
CA PRO A 217 27.45 -10.58 1.30
C PRO A 217 26.36 -11.22 2.16
N ARG A 218 26.75 -11.92 3.24
CA ARG A 218 25.81 -12.53 4.19
C ARG A 218 24.91 -11.50 4.87
N ALA A 219 25.47 -10.41 5.40
CA ALA A 219 24.71 -9.37 6.09
C ALA A 219 23.74 -8.66 5.14
N ARG A 220 24.13 -8.45 3.88
CA ARG A 220 23.26 -7.90 2.83
C ARG A 220 22.08 -8.84 2.51
N ALA A 221 22.33 -10.15 2.43
CA ALA A 221 21.29 -11.14 2.20
C ALA A 221 20.31 -11.25 3.40
N GLU A 222 20.82 -11.28 4.62
CA GLU A 222 20.00 -11.26 5.85
C GLU A 222 19.14 -9.99 5.91
N ALA A 223 19.71 -8.81 5.59
CA ALA A 223 18.98 -7.55 5.50
C ALA A 223 17.89 -7.55 4.41
N LEU A 224 18.15 -8.13 3.23
CA LEU A 224 17.16 -8.26 2.16
C LEU A 224 15.98 -9.13 2.55
N VAL A 225 16.22 -10.27 3.20
CA VAL A 225 15.14 -11.15 3.69
C VAL A 225 14.25 -10.39 4.67
N THR A 226 14.82 -9.77 5.70
CA THR A 226 14.05 -9.00 6.70
C THR A 226 13.27 -7.84 6.08
N LEU A 227 13.84 -7.12 5.10
CA LEU A 227 13.11 -6.06 4.40
C LEU A 227 11.94 -6.63 3.58
N ARG A 228 12.14 -7.73 2.85
CA ARG A 228 11.11 -8.37 2.00
C ARG A 228 9.97 -8.99 2.83
N GLU A 229 10.26 -9.52 4.02
CA GLU A 229 9.25 -9.93 4.99
C GLU A 229 8.40 -8.74 5.50
N MET A 230 9.03 -7.59 5.78
CA MET A 230 8.33 -6.38 6.17
C MET A 230 7.43 -5.81 5.07
N VAL A 231 7.79 -5.97 3.79
CA VAL A 231 6.90 -5.59 2.66
C VAL A 231 5.65 -6.48 2.64
N SER A 232 5.79 -7.79 2.84
CA SER A 232 4.64 -8.73 2.92
C SER A 232 3.67 -8.41 4.09
N GLU A 233 4.16 -7.75 5.14
CA GLU A 233 3.33 -7.18 6.21
C GLU A 233 2.64 -5.87 5.78
N ILE A 234 3.36 -4.94 5.14
CA ILE A 234 2.79 -3.72 4.54
C ILE A 234 1.66 -4.08 3.57
N ASP A 235 1.90 -5.00 2.63
CA ASP A 235 0.95 -5.49 1.63
C ASP A 235 -0.38 -5.93 2.27
N ARG A 236 -0.33 -6.67 3.38
CA ARG A 236 -1.53 -7.09 4.12
C ARG A 236 -2.29 -5.92 4.74
N ARG A 237 -1.58 -4.95 5.33
CA ARG A 237 -2.20 -3.74 5.91
C ARG A 237 -2.85 -2.87 4.84
N VAL A 238 -2.14 -2.61 3.74
CA VAL A 238 -2.65 -1.87 2.58
C VAL A 238 -3.90 -2.54 2.03
N ALA A 239 -3.85 -3.86 1.78
CA ALA A 239 -5.00 -4.58 1.26
C ALA A 239 -6.21 -4.57 2.19
N SER A 240 -6.02 -4.69 3.51
CA SER A 240 -7.10 -4.60 4.51
C SER A 240 -7.79 -3.22 4.48
N VAL A 241 -7.00 -2.14 4.53
CA VAL A 241 -7.52 -0.77 4.53
C VAL A 241 -8.19 -0.41 3.20
N ILE A 242 -7.58 -0.77 2.06
CA ILE A 242 -8.15 -0.52 0.73
C ILE A 242 -9.42 -1.35 0.51
N GLU A 243 -9.51 -2.59 1.00
CA GLU A 243 -10.72 -3.41 0.96
C GLU A 243 -11.88 -2.77 1.75
N ALA A 244 -11.60 -2.27 2.96
CA ALA A 244 -12.59 -1.58 3.79
C ALA A 244 -13.12 -0.29 3.13
N LEU A 245 -12.21 0.56 2.63
CA LEU A 245 -12.57 1.79 1.89
C LEU A 245 -13.29 1.48 0.57
N ARG A 246 -12.89 0.43 -0.15
CA ARG A 246 -13.56 0.04 -1.41
C ARG A 246 -14.98 -0.46 -1.16
N ARG A 247 -15.21 -1.21 -0.08
CA ARG A 247 -16.55 -1.66 0.36
C ARG A 247 -17.46 -0.55 0.88
N SER A 248 -16.94 0.62 1.28
CA SER A 248 -17.78 1.77 1.68
C SER A 248 -18.26 2.64 0.51
N GLY A 249 -17.80 2.39 -0.72
CA GLY A 249 -18.33 3.01 -1.95
C GLY A 249 -17.58 4.25 -2.46
N VAL A 250 -16.45 4.59 -1.82
CA VAL A 250 -15.57 5.74 -2.14
C VAL A 250 -14.28 5.30 -2.84
N VAL A 251 -13.76 6.06 -3.80
CA VAL A 251 -12.52 5.73 -4.54
C VAL A 251 -11.29 6.22 -3.75
N PRO A 252 -10.33 5.35 -3.36
CA PRO A 252 -9.08 5.80 -2.77
C PRO A 252 -8.15 6.42 -3.82
N ILE A 253 -7.61 7.59 -3.53
CA ILE A 253 -6.36 8.06 -4.12
C ILE A 253 -5.28 7.90 -3.04
N VAL A 254 -4.32 7.04 -3.33
CA VAL A 254 -3.25 6.60 -2.45
C VAL A 254 -1.99 7.41 -2.73
N ILE A 255 -1.32 7.88 -1.68
CA ILE A 255 -0.23 8.86 -1.80
C ILE A 255 1.05 8.39 -1.11
N GLY A 256 2.12 8.27 -1.90
CA GLY A 256 3.45 7.89 -1.41
C GLY A 256 3.59 6.41 -1.07
N GLY A 257 4.70 6.08 -0.42
CA GLY A 257 5.17 4.70 -0.35
C GLY A 257 5.96 4.33 -1.61
N GLY A 258 6.65 3.19 -1.60
CA GLY A 258 7.22 2.64 -2.83
C GLY A 258 6.14 2.02 -3.73
N HIS A 259 6.50 1.69 -4.96
CA HIS A 259 5.57 1.06 -5.92
C HIS A 259 5.09 -0.34 -5.47
N ASN A 260 5.74 -0.94 -4.47
CA ASN A 260 5.32 -2.21 -3.84
C ASN A 260 3.84 -2.20 -3.44
N ASN A 261 3.33 -1.05 -2.99
CA ASN A 261 1.98 -0.91 -2.47
C ASN A 261 0.89 -1.17 -3.53
N ALA A 262 1.19 -1.06 -4.83
CA ALA A 262 0.26 -1.41 -5.90
C ALA A 262 -0.29 -2.85 -5.76
N TYR A 263 0.51 -3.80 -5.27
CA TYR A 263 0.05 -5.15 -4.94
C TYR A 263 -1.06 -5.13 -3.88
N GLY A 264 -0.83 -4.43 -2.76
CA GLY A 264 -1.80 -4.30 -1.68
C GLY A 264 -3.07 -3.56 -2.11
N ILE A 265 -2.92 -2.54 -2.97
CA ILE A 265 -4.04 -1.77 -3.54
C ILE A 265 -4.89 -2.67 -4.45
N LEU A 266 -4.27 -3.36 -5.41
CA LEU A 266 -4.92 -4.36 -6.27
C LEU A 266 -5.61 -5.45 -5.45
N ALA A 267 -4.93 -6.02 -4.45
CA ALA A 267 -5.49 -7.05 -3.56
C ALA A 267 -6.72 -6.56 -2.80
N GLY A 268 -6.65 -5.35 -2.21
CA GLY A 268 -7.79 -4.75 -1.50
C GLY A 268 -8.97 -4.47 -2.43
N CYS A 269 -8.70 -3.95 -3.63
CA CYS A 269 -9.72 -3.74 -4.66
C CYS A 269 -10.32 -5.06 -5.17
N ALA A 270 -9.52 -6.12 -5.30
CA ALA A 270 -9.98 -7.43 -5.75
C ALA A 270 -10.91 -8.09 -4.72
N ARG A 271 -10.49 -8.16 -3.44
CA ARG A 271 -11.29 -8.75 -2.36
C ARG A 271 -12.57 -7.95 -2.05
N ALA A 272 -12.58 -6.64 -2.32
CA ALA A 272 -13.78 -5.82 -2.19
C ALA A 272 -14.72 -5.86 -3.42
N SER A 273 -14.21 -6.15 -4.62
CA SER A 273 -15.01 -6.23 -5.86
C SER A 273 -15.44 -7.66 -6.24
N GLY A 274 -14.81 -8.68 -5.67
CA GLY A 274 -15.11 -10.10 -5.91
C GLY A 274 -14.42 -10.70 -7.15
N GLN A 275 -13.52 -9.97 -7.80
CA GLN A 275 -12.88 -10.34 -9.06
C GLN A 275 -11.48 -9.73 -9.17
N SER A 276 -10.67 -10.24 -10.10
CA SER A 276 -9.42 -9.60 -10.53
C SER A 276 -9.71 -8.29 -11.29
N LEU A 277 -8.69 -7.42 -11.37
CA LEU A 277 -8.78 -6.10 -11.99
C LEU A 277 -7.85 -5.94 -13.19
N GLY A 278 -8.17 -4.98 -14.05
CA GLY A 278 -7.18 -4.34 -14.89
C GLY A 278 -6.25 -3.41 -14.09
N CYS A 279 -5.10 -3.07 -14.64
CA CYS A 279 -4.20 -2.06 -14.10
C CYS A 279 -3.53 -1.31 -15.25
N VAL A 280 -3.58 0.01 -15.21
CA VAL A 280 -2.72 0.86 -16.04
C VAL A 280 -1.68 1.50 -15.14
N ASN A 281 -0.40 1.36 -15.49
CA ASN A 281 0.72 1.99 -14.81
C ASN A 281 1.37 3.02 -15.73
N ILE A 282 1.69 4.23 -15.25
CA ILE A 282 2.56 5.19 -15.94
C ILE A 282 3.91 5.23 -15.24
N ASP A 283 4.93 4.67 -15.90
CA ASP A 283 6.19 4.25 -15.28
C ASP A 283 7.25 4.02 -16.36
N LEU A 284 8.54 4.23 -16.05
CA LEU A 284 9.66 3.84 -16.92
C LEU A 284 10.10 2.39 -16.68
N HIS A 285 9.69 1.80 -15.57
CA HIS A 285 9.88 0.41 -15.21
C HIS A 285 8.60 -0.37 -15.49
N ALA A 286 8.71 -1.68 -15.70
CA ALA A 286 7.52 -2.53 -15.85
C ALA A 286 7.00 -3.05 -14.51
N ASP A 287 7.85 -3.06 -13.48
CA ASP A 287 7.65 -3.69 -12.17
C ASP A 287 7.11 -5.14 -12.21
N LEU A 288 7.59 -5.86 -13.25
CA LEU A 288 7.42 -7.28 -13.52
C LEU A 288 8.66 -8.12 -13.14
N ARG A 289 9.45 -7.74 -12.12
CA ARG A 289 10.58 -8.57 -11.68
C ARG A 289 10.08 -9.88 -11.03
N PRO A 290 10.91 -10.94 -10.95
CA PRO A 290 10.49 -12.24 -10.40
C PRO A 290 10.00 -12.20 -8.94
N CYS A 291 9.29 -13.26 -8.54
CA CYS A 291 8.80 -13.45 -7.17
C CYS A 291 9.91 -13.92 -6.19
N GLU A 292 10.96 -13.11 -6.04
CA GLU A 292 12.12 -13.35 -5.16
C GLU A 292 11.95 -12.79 -3.72
N GLY A 293 10.69 -12.58 -3.30
CA GLY A 293 10.33 -11.83 -2.10
C GLY A 293 9.85 -10.42 -2.45
N ARG A 294 8.92 -9.89 -1.65
CA ARG A 294 8.18 -8.66 -1.95
C ARG A 294 9.06 -7.41 -1.86
N HIS A 295 9.07 -6.60 -2.91
CA HIS A 295 9.74 -5.30 -2.98
C HIS A 295 9.00 -4.38 -3.98
N SER A 296 9.49 -3.16 -4.28
CA SER A 296 8.79 -2.27 -5.23
C SER A 296 8.65 -2.92 -6.60
N GLY A 297 9.80 -3.24 -7.20
CA GLY A 297 9.99 -3.81 -8.54
C GLY A 297 9.21 -5.06 -8.98
N ASN A 298 8.34 -5.66 -8.15
CA ASN A 298 7.60 -6.90 -8.46
C ASN A 298 6.13 -6.90 -8.01
N ALA A 299 5.52 -5.73 -7.77
CA ALA A 299 4.12 -5.63 -7.35
C ALA A 299 3.16 -6.36 -8.31
N PHE A 300 3.33 -6.16 -9.62
CA PHE A 300 2.42 -6.70 -10.64
C PHE A 300 2.61 -8.21 -10.86
N THR A 301 3.84 -8.72 -10.76
CA THR A 301 4.13 -10.17 -10.83
C THR A 301 3.39 -10.94 -9.73
N TYR A 302 3.47 -10.45 -8.49
CA TYR A 302 2.73 -11.04 -7.36
C TYR A 302 1.22 -10.87 -7.54
N ALA A 303 0.74 -9.68 -7.90
CA ALA A 303 -0.70 -9.45 -8.07
C ALA A 303 -1.33 -10.33 -9.16
N ARG A 304 -0.56 -10.70 -10.19
CA ARG A 304 -0.96 -11.69 -11.19
C ARG A 304 -0.94 -13.12 -10.64
N ALA A 305 0.11 -13.50 -9.91
CA ALA A 305 0.25 -14.84 -9.34
C ALA A 305 -0.87 -15.16 -8.32
N ASP A 306 -1.21 -14.19 -7.47
CA ASP A 306 -2.25 -14.31 -6.44
C ASP A 306 -3.68 -14.04 -6.96
N GLY A 307 -3.85 -13.90 -8.29
CA GLY A 307 -5.17 -13.78 -8.94
C GLY A 307 -5.88 -12.45 -8.70
N HIS A 308 -5.15 -11.37 -8.42
CA HIS A 308 -5.70 -10.02 -8.21
C HIS A 308 -5.65 -9.17 -9.49
N LEU A 309 -4.73 -9.45 -10.41
CA LEU A 309 -4.49 -8.73 -11.66
C LEU A 309 -4.83 -9.58 -12.89
N ASP A 310 -5.88 -9.23 -13.63
CA ASP A 310 -6.20 -9.84 -14.93
C ASP A 310 -5.34 -9.24 -16.03
N ARG A 311 -5.49 -7.94 -16.31
CA ARG A 311 -4.84 -7.24 -17.43
C ARG A 311 -3.93 -6.13 -16.95
N TYR A 312 -2.74 -6.04 -17.52
CA TYR A 312 -1.74 -5.03 -17.18
C TYR A 312 -1.33 -4.24 -18.43
N ALA A 313 -1.23 -2.93 -18.31
CA ALA A 313 -0.66 -2.06 -19.34
C ALA A 313 0.30 -1.05 -18.70
N VAL A 314 1.57 -1.06 -19.12
CA VAL A 314 2.55 -0.05 -18.71
C VAL A 314 2.77 0.99 -19.81
N VAL A 315 2.72 2.27 -19.44
CA VAL A 315 2.84 3.44 -20.31
C VAL A 315 4.11 4.20 -19.96
N GLY A 316 5.08 4.20 -20.88
CA GLY A 316 6.39 4.82 -20.70
C GLY A 316 7.54 3.86 -20.41
N MET A 317 7.33 2.53 -20.38
CA MET A 317 8.40 1.58 -20.07
C MET A 317 9.65 1.84 -20.92
N SER A 318 10.80 2.04 -20.29
CA SER A 318 12.05 2.30 -20.99
C SER A 318 12.71 1.01 -21.44
N GLU A 319 13.02 0.94 -22.73
CA GLU A 319 13.82 -0.11 -23.37
C GLU A 319 15.23 -0.22 -22.76
N ALA A 320 15.75 0.84 -22.13
CA ALA A 320 17.05 0.84 -21.47
C ALA A 320 17.06 0.21 -20.06
N TRP A 321 15.90 0.17 -19.38
CA TRP A 321 15.78 -0.35 -18.00
C TRP A 321 15.04 -1.70 -17.91
N ALA A 322 14.34 -2.10 -18.97
CA ALA A 322 13.72 -3.41 -19.06
C ALA A 322 14.78 -4.54 -19.18
N THR A 323 14.73 -5.54 -18.31
CA THR A 323 15.54 -6.75 -18.46
C THR A 323 14.95 -7.66 -19.52
N GLN A 324 15.76 -8.52 -20.16
CA GLN A 324 15.25 -9.51 -21.12
C GLN A 324 14.16 -10.42 -20.51
N SER A 325 14.24 -10.72 -19.21
CA SER A 325 13.19 -11.46 -18.50
C SER A 325 11.87 -10.70 -18.38
N ILE A 326 11.90 -9.36 -18.26
CA ILE A 326 10.70 -8.51 -18.28
C ILE A 326 10.12 -8.46 -19.70
N ILE A 327 10.95 -8.28 -20.72
CA ILE A 327 10.51 -8.29 -22.13
C ILE A 327 9.82 -9.62 -22.46
N THR A 328 10.46 -10.75 -22.16
CA THR A 328 9.86 -12.06 -22.41
C THR A 328 8.61 -12.34 -21.55
N ALA A 329 8.49 -11.77 -20.35
CA ALA A 329 7.26 -11.85 -19.54
C ALA A 329 6.09 -11.05 -20.15
N ILE A 330 6.38 -9.93 -20.82
CA ILE A 330 5.40 -9.13 -21.57
C ILE A 330 4.99 -9.86 -22.86
N GLU A 331 5.97 -10.33 -23.65
CA GLU A 331 5.74 -10.99 -24.94
C GLU A 331 4.98 -12.32 -24.82
N SER A 332 5.11 -13.03 -23.69
CA SER A 332 4.49 -14.35 -23.48
C SER A 332 3.08 -14.33 -22.87
N ASP A 333 2.60 -13.18 -22.40
CA ASP A 333 1.26 -13.04 -21.81
C ASP A 333 0.42 -11.97 -22.54
N PRO A 334 -0.57 -12.35 -23.38
CA PRO A 334 -1.38 -11.39 -24.14
C PRO A 334 -2.38 -10.57 -23.28
N ARG A 335 -2.36 -10.73 -21.95
CA ARG A 335 -3.03 -9.84 -21.00
C ARG A 335 -2.10 -8.72 -20.50
N THR A 336 -0.84 -8.72 -20.91
CA THR A 336 0.16 -7.70 -20.59
C THR A 336 0.51 -6.89 -21.83
N ALA A 337 0.56 -5.57 -21.71
CA ALA A 337 0.96 -4.65 -22.76
C ALA A 337 1.99 -3.64 -22.24
N ALA A 338 2.91 -3.23 -23.10
CA ALA A 338 3.87 -2.17 -22.81
C ALA A 338 3.96 -1.19 -23.98
N PHE A 339 3.91 0.10 -23.67
CA PHE A 339 4.06 1.21 -24.62
C PHE A 339 5.33 1.97 -24.26
N THR A 340 6.39 1.84 -25.06
CA THR A 340 7.72 2.28 -24.64
C THR A 340 7.97 3.78 -24.82
N PHE A 341 8.71 4.38 -23.88
CA PHE A 341 9.09 5.80 -23.97
C PHE A 341 9.93 6.08 -25.23
N GLU A 342 10.80 5.16 -25.62
CA GLU A 342 11.61 5.29 -26.83
C GLU A 342 10.76 5.21 -28.11
N SER A 343 9.61 4.53 -28.10
CA SER A 343 8.67 4.57 -29.24
C SER A 343 8.01 5.94 -29.42
N MET A 344 7.83 6.68 -28.33
CA MET A 344 7.44 8.10 -28.38
C MET A 344 8.60 8.97 -28.88
N LEU A 345 9.84 8.77 -28.37
CA LEU A 345 11.02 9.51 -28.84
C LEU A 345 11.32 9.31 -30.34
N ARG A 346 11.02 8.12 -30.88
CA ARG A 346 11.09 7.80 -32.32
C ARG A 346 9.93 8.37 -33.15
N GLY A 347 9.01 9.12 -32.53
CA GLY A 347 7.87 9.75 -33.20
C GLY A 347 6.71 8.81 -33.56
N GLY A 348 6.72 7.56 -33.07
CA GLY A 348 5.71 6.55 -33.41
C GLY A 348 4.37 6.72 -32.68
N VAL A 349 4.36 7.41 -31.53
CA VAL A 349 3.18 7.56 -30.66
C VAL A 349 3.33 8.79 -29.74
N THR A 350 2.22 9.40 -29.31
CA THR A 350 2.24 10.48 -28.29
C THR A 350 1.93 9.92 -26.89
N PRO A 351 2.30 10.61 -25.79
CA PRO A 351 1.96 10.16 -24.42
C PRO A 351 0.47 9.85 -24.25
N LEU A 352 -0.39 10.78 -24.67
CA LEU A 352 -1.84 10.61 -24.57
C LEU A 352 -2.32 9.40 -25.37
N ARG A 353 -1.77 9.15 -26.56
CA ARG A 353 -2.14 7.98 -27.38
C ARG A 353 -1.65 6.65 -26.79
N MET A 354 -0.50 6.62 -26.11
CA MET A 354 -0.08 5.43 -25.34
C MET A 354 -1.08 5.14 -24.21
N ALA A 355 -1.50 6.18 -23.47
CA ALA A 355 -2.50 6.04 -22.42
C ALA A 355 -3.88 5.60 -22.96
N GLU A 356 -4.33 6.11 -24.11
CA GLU A 356 -5.57 5.65 -24.77
C GLU A 356 -5.52 4.15 -25.12
N LEU A 357 -4.40 3.68 -25.64
CA LEU A 357 -4.20 2.26 -25.99
C LEU A 357 -4.12 1.38 -24.72
N ALA A 358 -3.52 1.87 -23.64
CA ALA A 358 -3.51 1.19 -22.35
C ALA A 358 -4.91 1.09 -21.72
N ALA A 359 -5.71 2.16 -21.78
CA ALA A 359 -7.11 2.13 -21.36
C ALA A 359 -7.94 1.14 -22.20
N ALA A 360 -7.70 1.07 -23.51
CA ALA A 360 -8.35 0.11 -24.39
C ALA A 360 -7.96 -1.35 -24.07
N HIS A 361 -6.70 -1.60 -23.69
CA HIS A 361 -6.21 -2.94 -23.31
C HIS A 361 -6.86 -3.50 -22.03
N VAL A 362 -7.16 -2.62 -21.05
CA VAL A 362 -7.87 -2.99 -19.81
C VAL A 362 -9.39 -2.82 -19.89
N ALA A 363 -9.93 -2.42 -21.05
CA ALA A 363 -11.35 -2.12 -21.21
C ALA A 363 -12.28 -3.30 -20.91
N GLY A 364 -13.50 -2.99 -20.45
CA GLY A 364 -14.46 -4.00 -19.97
C GLY A 364 -14.18 -4.52 -18.56
N SER A 365 -13.05 -4.16 -17.94
CA SER A 365 -12.72 -4.50 -16.55
C SER A 365 -12.82 -3.29 -15.60
N LYS A 366 -12.95 -3.59 -14.30
CA LYS A 366 -12.64 -2.64 -13.22
C LYS A 366 -11.13 -2.54 -13.10
N ALA A 367 -10.58 -1.33 -12.94
CA ALA A 367 -9.13 -1.12 -12.96
C ALA A 367 -8.59 -0.25 -11.82
N THR A 368 -7.31 -0.42 -11.48
CA THR A 368 -6.54 0.59 -10.76
C THR A 368 -5.68 1.41 -11.73
N LEU A 369 -5.20 2.57 -11.25
CA LEU A 369 -4.31 3.47 -11.97
C LEU A 369 -3.09 3.77 -11.11
N GLU A 370 -1.95 3.21 -11.46
CA GLU A 370 -0.68 3.46 -10.77
C GLU A 370 0.11 4.54 -11.54
N LEU A 371 0.73 5.46 -10.80
CA LEU A 371 1.39 6.65 -11.32
C LEU A 371 2.76 6.79 -10.62
N ASP A 372 3.80 6.24 -11.23
CA ASP A 372 5.15 6.40 -10.69
C ASP A 372 5.68 7.81 -10.98
N LEU A 373 6.14 8.49 -9.92
CA LEU A 373 6.72 9.82 -10.05
C LEU A 373 8.14 9.80 -10.61
N ASP A 374 8.82 8.65 -10.66
CA ASP A 374 10.13 8.55 -11.32
C ASP A 374 10.06 8.76 -12.83
N ALA A 375 8.91 8.47 -13.45
CA ALA A 375 8.65 8.67 -14.88
C ALA A 375 8.44 10.14 -15.27
N VAL A 376 8.33 11.05 -14.30
CA VAL A 376 8.36 12.50 -14.55
C VAL A 376 9.82 12.96 -14.56
N ALA A 377 10.26 13.54 -15.67
CA ALA A 377 11.65 13.94 -15.88
C ALA A 377 12.18 14.80 -14.72
N GLN A 378 13.26 14.35 -14.09
CA GLN A 378 13.96 14.98 -12.96
C GLN A 378 13.16 15.11 -11.64
N ALA A 379 11.96 14.53 -11.53
CA ALA A 379 11.21 14.52 -10.28
C ALA A 379 11.97 13.72 -9.19
N PRO A 380 12.05 14.19 -7.92
CA PRO A 380 12.72 13.45 -6.86
C PRO A 380 11.99 12.14 -6.53
N ALA A 381 12.56 11.02 -6.95
CA ALA A 381 12.11 9.67 -6.65
C ALA A 381 13.29 8.80 -6.16
N SER A 382 13.09 7.48 -6.04
CA SER A 382 14.18 6.52 -5.83
C SER A 382 15.12 6.49 -7.05
N ALA A 383 14.56 6.25 -8.25
CA ALA A 383 15.25 6.11 -9.53
C ALA A 383 14.98 7.28 -10.49
N ALA A 384 14.98 8.51 -9.96
CA ALA A 384 14.63 9.76 -10.66
C ALA A 384 15.17 9.85 -12.10
N ALA A 385 14.26 9.94 -13.08
CA ALA A 385 14.62 9.89 -14.48
C ALA A 385 15.43 11.10 -14.98
N ALA A 386 16.49 10.83 -15.75
CA ALA A 386 17.23 11.86 -16.48
C ALA A 386 16.46 12.37 -17.72
N SER A 387 15.66 11.49 -18.34
CA SER A 387 14.70 11.77 -19.41
C SER A 387 13.44 10.95 -19.16
N GLY A 388 12.27 11.58 -19.30
CA GLY A 388 10.96 11.04 -18.97
C GLY A 388 9.87 12.01 -19.43
N PHE A 389 8.63 11.82 -19.01
CA PHE A 389 7.53 12.72 -19.34
C PHE A 389 7.67 14.09 -18.68
N SER A 390 7.20 15.15 -19.32
CA SER A 390 6.95 16.40 -18.61
C SER A 390 5.78 16.23 -17.63
N GLY A 391 5.75 17.04 -16.56
CA GLY A 391 4.64 17.03 -15.61
C GLY A 391 3.28 17.36 -16.24
N ALA A 392 3.25 18.04 -17.39
CA ALA A 392 2.03 18.32 -18.15
C ALA A 392 1.52 17.09 -18.92
N GLU A 393 2.42 16.34 -19.57
CA GLU A 393 2.07 15.09 -20.27
C GLU A 393 1.62 14.01 -19.27
N PHE A 394 2.35 13.87 -18.16
CA PHE A 394 2.02 12.92 -17.10
C PHE A 394 0.65 13.22 -16.47
N ARG A 395 0.36 14.49 -16.14
CA ARG A 395 -0.98 14.92 -15.68
C ARG A 395 -2.07 14.70 -16.74
N SER A 396 -1.77 14.95 -18.01
CA SER A 396 -2.72 14.74 -19.12
C SER A 396 -3.12 13.27 -19.25
N MET A 397 -2.15 12.35 -19.26
CA MET A 397 -2.38 10.92 -19.27
C MET A 397 -3.17 10.45 -18.03
N ALA A 398 -2.74 10.85 -16.82
CA ALA A 398 -3.43 10.48 -15.58
C ALA A 398 -4.89 10.97 -15.55
N THR A 399 -5.15 12.18 -16.03
CA THR A 399 -6.50 12.76 -16.13
C THR A 399 -7.38 11.98 -17.10
N MET A 400 -6.86 11.65 -18.30
CA MET A 400 -7.58 10.89 -19.31
C MET A 400 -7.88 9.46 -18.83
N LEU A 401 -6.90 8.78 -18.23
CA LEU A 401 -7.06 7.44 -17.68
C LEU A 401 -8.12 7.40 -16.57
N ALA A 402 -8.04 8.30 -15.58
CA ALA A 402 -8.99 8.38 -14.47
C ALA A 402 -10.43 8.71 -14.93
N ASN A 403 -10.60 9.35 -16.09
CA ASN A 403 -11.90 9.59 -16.71
C ASN A 403 -12.42 8.36 -17.49
N THR A 404 -11.51 7.53 -18.04
CA THR A 404 -11.83 6.51 -19.05
C THR A 404 -11.95 5.09 -18.49
N VAL A 405 -11.16 4.74 -17.47
CA VAL A 405 -11.21 3.40 -16.85
C VAL A 405 -12.27 3.33 -15.74
N GLN A 406 -12.80 2.14 -15.43
CA GLN A 406 -13.68 1.93 -14.27
C GLN A 406 -12.87 1.92 -12.97
N LEU A 407 -12.39 3.10 -12.57
CA LEU A 407 -11.39 3.32 -11.53
C LEU A 407 -11.87 2.82 -10.14
N GLN A 408 -11.12 1.91 -9.54
CA GLN A 408 -11.38 1.38 -8.19
C GLN A 408 -10.48 2.01 -7.13
N ALA A 409 -9.25 2.37 -7.50
CA ALA A 409 -8.28 3.15 -6.73
C ALA A 409 -7.25 3.75 -7.70
N ALA A 410 -6.54 4.80 -7.28
CA ALA A 410 -5.34 5.28 -7.95
C ALA A 410 -4.18 5.42 -6.94
N HIS A 411 -2.93 5.18 -7.35
CA HIS A 411 -1.73 5.37 -6.53
C HIS A 411 -0.78 6.38 -7.18
N ILE A 412 -0.24 7.29 -6.39
CA ILE A 412 0.89 8.14 -6.78
C ILE A 412 2.13 7.70 -5.97
N ALA A 413 3.06 6.99 -6.63
CA ALA A 413 4.13 6.20 -6.02
C ALA A 413 5.52 6.90 -6.04
N GLU A 414 6.48 6.32 -5.30
CA GLU A 414 7.94 6.59 -5.26
C GLU A 414 8.44 8.02 -4.99
N GLY A 415 7.58 9.03 -5.03
CA GLY A 415 7.92 10.43 -4.81
C GLY A 415 8.65 10.64 -3.49
N ALA A 416 9.92 11.04 -3.57
CA ALA A 416 10.86 11.11 -2.46
C ALA A 416 11.38 12.54 -2.25
N PRO A 417 10.58 13.47 -1.67
CA PRO A 417 10.97 14.86 -1.47
C PRO A 417 12.37 14.99 -0.84
N GLY A 418 13.29 15.67 -1.52
CA GLY A 418 14.70 15.80 -1.11
C GLY A 418 15.68 14.73 -1.63
N ASN A 419 15.26 13.78 -2.47
CA ASN A 419 16.20 12.85 -3.15
C ASN A 419 16.79 13.40 -4.47
N GLY A 420 16.43 14.63 -4.87
CA GLY A 420 16.84 15.30 -6.11
C GLY A 420 16.73 16.83 -5.98
N ALA A 421 17.00 17.55 -7.08
CA ALA A 421 17.18 19.01 -7.06
C ALA A 421 15.89 19.85 -6.89
N TRP A 422 14.71 19.29 -7.11
CA TRP A 422 13.46 20.02 -6.94
C TRP A 422 13.17 20.31 -5.45
N PRO A 423 12.67 21.51 -5.09
CA PRO A 423 12.14 21.78 -3.76
C PRO A 423 11.04 20.79 -3.36
N THR A 424 10.96 20.47 -2.07
CA THR A 424 9.94 19.56 -1.49
C THR A 424 8.53 20.02 -1.85
N GLU A 425 8.31 21.33 -1.86
CA GLU A 425 7.07 22.01 -2.16
C GLU A 425 6.70 21.90 -3.65
N MET A 426 7.67 21.71 -4.55
CA MET A 426 7.42 21.60 -5.99
C MET A 426 6.92 20.21 -6.35
N LEU A 427 7.58 19.16 -5.84
CA LEU A 427 7.07 17.80 -5.97
C LEU A 427 5.71 17.65 -5.27
N ALA A 428 5.55 18.20 -4.06
CA ALA A 428 4.28 18.16 -3.35
C ALA A 428 3.13 18.91 -4.04
N LYS A 429 3.42 19.98 -4.82
CA LYS A 429 2.44 20.62 -5.69
C LYS A 429 2.03 19.70 -6.84
N LEU A 430 2.98 19.07 -7.55
CA LEU A 430 2.66 18.12 -8.63
C LEU A 430 1.76 16.97 -8.15
N VAL A 431 2.04 16.38 -6.98
CA VAL A 431 1.18 15.34 -6.39
C VAL A 431 -0.20 15.88 -6.00
N ALA A 432 -0.28 17.10 -5.47
CA ALA A 432 -1.55 17.76 -5.17
C ALA A 432 -2.38 18.06 -6.43
N GLU A 433 -1.72 18.45 -7.52
CA GLU A 433 -2.35 18.70 -8.82
C GLU A 433 -2.87 17.40 -9.45
N LEU A 434 -2.05 16.35 -9.52
CA LEU A 434 -2.45 15.00 -9.94
C LEU A 434 -3.67 14.50 -9.14
N THR A 435 -3.60 14.59 -7.81
CA THR A 435 -4.71 14.16 -6.94
C THR A 435 -5.99 14.95 -7.20
N ARG A 436 -5.87 16.27 -7.40
CA ARG A 436 -7.00 17.14 -7.72
C ARG A 436 -7.62 16.76 -9.07
N ASP A 437 -6.80 16.50 -10.09
CA ASP A 437 -7.27 16.20 -11.44
C ASP A 437 -7.99 14.85 -11.49
N ILE A 438 -7.40 13.80 -10.87
CA ILE A 438 -8.00 12.46 -10.71
C ILE A 438 -9.32 12.55 -9.92
N ALA A 439 -9.35 13.30 -8.81
CA ALA A 439 -10.58 13.51 -8.04
C ALA A 439 -11.65 14.22 -8.89
N THR A 440 -11.26 15.25 -9.64
CA THR A 440 -12.17 16.03 -10.50
C THR A 440 -12.81 15.16 -11.59
N THR A 441 -12.08 14.23 -12.20
CA THR A 441 -12.64 13.30 -13.20
C THR A 441 -13.50 12.22 -12.58
N THR A 442 -13.04 11.60 -11.48
CA THR A 442 -13.80 10.57 -10.73
C THR A 442 -15.18 11.07 -10.25
N LEU A 443 -15.30 12.37 -9.97
CA LEU A 443 -16.56 13.03 -9.59
C LEU A 443 -17.52 13.32 -10.75
N ARG A 444 -17.04 13.25 -12.00
CA ARG A 444 -17.78 13.62 -13.22
C ARG A 444 -18.22 12.42 -14.05
N SER A 445 -17.50 11.31 -13.99
CA SER A 445 -17.90 10.08 -14.66
C SER A 445 -19.25 9.59 -14.11
N PRO A 446 -20.28 9.36 -14.96
CA PRO A 446 -21.53 8.80 -14.50
C PRO A 446 -21.29 7.40 -13.94
N ARG A 447 -21.74 7.14 -12.70
CA ARG A 447 -21.69 5.81 -12.10
C ARG A 447 -22.69 4.91 -12.83
N VAL A 448 -22.18 3.84 -13.43
CA VAL A 448 -22.95 2.73 -14.06
C VAL A 448 -23.38 1.75 -12.98
#